data_AF-A0A5K7ZVD7-F1
#
_entry.id   AF-A0A5K7ZVD7-F1
#
_cell.length_a   1.000
_cell.length_b   1.000
_cell.length_c   1.000
_cell.angle_alpha   90.00
_cell.angle_beta   90.00
_cell.angle_gamma   90.00
#
_symmetry.space_group_name_H-M   'P 1'
#
loop_
_entity.id
_entity.type
_entity.pdbx_description
1 polymer ?
#
loop_
_entity_poly.entity_id
_entity_poly.type
_entity_poly.pdbx_seq_one_letter_code
_entity_poly.pdbx_strand_id
1 'polypeptide(L)'
;MIGRYGDLSVYKAVFQSADFYRIMAGGILIPAGYLLSRGDAWGSPMNFPAGLAIFNLCLMLSVAINGLPIIAGALKGIFQRKVNVDELVSIAIVACVLNGNFFEAALISFIMVLGAFIEETLSSRARRSIESLVKVNPHTALIETGSRQRIKKIGEVRVGETAVVKAGEVIPVDGEIIIGTASIDESLLTGESLPVSKGVGDDLSAGTLNLDGYLKVKVKRTGDDATIGRILDLIHQAENSKVGSARIVDRYAAYFTPLIVGIAVLTYLITRDITRSIAVLVVGCPCSFLLAGPVATVAAVGRAAKSGIMVKGGVYLDSIGISIFWSQSQIVIELMVLNVSKKMT
;
A
#
# COMPACT_ATOMS: atom_id res chain seq x y z
N MET A 1 -13.90 17.96 2.05
CA MET A 1 -15.28 17.50 1.77
C MET A 1 -15.47 16.12 2.39
N ILE A 2 -16.06 16.07 3.59
CA ILE A 2 -16.50 14.84 4.25
C ILE A 2 -18.00 14.71 3.92
N GLY A 3 -18.45 13.60 3.33
CA GLY A 3 -19.83 13.13 3.52
C GLY A 3 -20.80 12.98 2.34
N ARG A 4 -20.50 13.31 1.07
CA ARG A 4 -21.52 13.21 -0.01
C ARG A 4 -21.30 12.15 -1.09
N TYR A 5 -20.09 11.60 -1.24
CA TYR A 5 -19.77 10.52 -2.19
C TYR A 5 -19.02 9.36 -1.51
N GLY A 6 -19.47 8.97 -0.32
CA GLY A 6 -18.99 7.76 0.34
C GLY A 6 -19.58 6.55 -0.37
N ASP A 7 -18.81 5.91 -1.25
CA ASP A 7 -19.22 4.70 -1.95
C ASP A 7 -19.47 3.57 -0.91
N LEU A 8 -20.72 3.15 -0.70
CA LEU A 8 -21.09 2.17 0.33
C LEU A 8 -20.48 0.78 0.10
N SER A 9 -20.05 0.49 -1.13
CA SER A 9 -19.30 -0.72 -1.49
C SER A 9 -18.00 -0.86 -0.69
N VAL A 10 -17.44 0.27 -0.24
CA VAL A 10 -16.21 0.38 0.56
C VAL A 10 -16.38 -0.24 1.94
N TYR A 11 -17.50 0.01 2.60
CA TYR A 11 -17.77 -0.60 3.90
C TYR A 11 -17.96 -2.11 3.77
N LYS A 12 -18.64 -2.57 2.70
CA LYS A 12 -18.86 -4.00 2.45
C LYS A 12 -17.56 -4.80 2.32
N ALA A 13 -16.53 -4.26 1.65
CA ALA A 13 -15.24 -4.95 1.50
C ALA A 13 -14.49 -5.11 2.84
N VAL A 14 -14.56 -4.10 3.71
CA VAL A 14 -13.96 -4.14 5.05
C VAL A 14 -14.69 -5.17 5.92
N PHE A 15 -16.03 -5.14 5.90
CA PHE A 15 -16.88 -6.08 6.62
C PHE A 15 -16.80 -7.53 6.09
N GLN A 16 -16.29 -7.75 4.87
CA GLN A 16 -16.12 -9.08 4.29
C GLN A 16 -14.72 -9.68 4.50
N SER A 17 -13.78 -8.93 5.09
CA SER A 17 -12.44 -9.46 5.34
C SER A 17 -12.44 -10.50 6.48
N ALA A 18 -11.73 -11.61 6.28
CA ALA A 18 -11.61 -12.65 7.31
C ALA A 18 -10.92 -12.13 8.58
N ASP A 19 -10.03 -11.14 8.44
CA ASP A 19 -9.33 -10.52 9.56
C ASP A 19 -10.27 -9.66 10.41
N PHE A 20 -11.22 -8.94 9.80
CA PHE A 20 -12.25 -8.21 10.55
C PHE A 20 -13.07 -9.14 11.46
N TYR A 21 -13.52 -10.29 10.93
CA TYR A 21 -14.27 -11.27 11.71
C TYR A 21 -13.45 -11.88 12.85
N ARG A 22 -12.15 -12.15 12.64
CA ARG A 22 -11.25 -12.65 13.69
C ARG A 22 -11.08 -11.65 14.83
N ILE A 23 -10.86 -10.38 14.49
CA ILE A 23 -10.67 -9.29 15.47
C ILE A 23 -11.96 -9.07 16.27
N MET A 24 -13.11 -9.04 15.58
CA MET A 24 -14.41 -8.91 16.23
C MET A 24 -14.74 -10.13 17.10
N ALA A 25 -14.43 -11.35 16.67
CA ALA A 25 -14.61 -12.54 17.50
C ALA A 25 -13.79 -12.46 18.79
N GLY A 26 -12.52 -12.03 18.71
CA GLY A 26 -11.68 -11.77 19.88
C GLY A 26 -12.23 -10.66 20.79
N GLY A 27 -12.79 -9.60 20.20
CA GLY A 27 -13.40 -8.49 20.95
C GLY A 27 -14.71 -8.86 21.66
N ILE A 28 -15.58 -9.63 21.00
CA ILE A 28 -16.88 -10.07 21.53
C ILE A 28 -16.71 -11.06 22.69
N LEU A 29 -15.61 -11.82 22.73
CA LEU A 29 -15.30 -12.72 23.85
C LEU A 29 -15.14 -12.01 25.19
N ILE A 30 -14.74 -10.73 25.21
CA ILE A 30 -14.57 -9.94 26.44
C ILE A 30 -15.92 -9.67 27.13
N PRO A 31 -16.90 -9.00 26.49
CA PRO A 31 -18.21 -8.79 27.08
C PRO A 31 -19.01 -10.11 27.21
N ALA A 32 -18.83 -11.09 26.32
CA ALA A 32 -19.47 -12.39 26.44
C ALA A 32 -19.01 -13.15 27.69
N GLY A 33 -17.71 -13.15 27.99
CA GLY A 33 -17.17 -13.72 29.23
C GLY A 33 -17.73 -13.01 30.47
N TYR A 34 -17.83 -11.68 30.44
CA TYR A 34 -18.39 -10.91 31.55
C TYR A 34 -19.87 -11.24 31.77
N LEU A 35 -20.66 -11.34 30.70
CA LEU A 35 -22.09 -11.67 30.76
C LEU A 35 -22.33 -13.10 31.23
N LEU A 36 -21.53 -14.08 30.75
CA LEU A 36 -21.60 -15.48 31.15
C LEU A 36 -21.26 -15.67 32.63
N SER A 37 -20.26 -14.95 33.15
CA SER A 37 -19.94 -14.98 34.59
C SER A 37 -21.08 -14.46 35.48
N ARG A 38 -21.95 -13.59 34.91
CA ARG A 38 -23.11 -13.01 35.60
C ARG A 38 -24.39 -13.81 35.40
N GLY A 39 -24.51 -14.54 34.29
CA GLY A 39 -25.65 -15.40 33.98
C GLY A 39 -25.82 -16.57 34.94
N ASP A 40 -24.72 -17.06 35.52
CA ASP A 40 -24.74 -18.08 36.58
C ASP A 40 -25.34 -17.60 37.91
N ALA A 41 -25.61 -16.29 38.08
CA ALA A 41 -26.26 -15.72 39.25
C ALA A 41 -27.78 -15.98 39.32
N TRP A 42 -28.40 -16.57 38.29
CA TRP A 42 -29.86 -16.72 38.19
C TRP A 42 -30.41 -18.14 38.42
N GLY A 43 -29.59 -19.13 38.82
CA GLY A 43 -30.10 -20.50 38.91
C GLY A 43 -29.45 -21.53 39.85
N SER A 44 -28.34 -21.26 40.54
CA SER A 44 -27.83 -22.23 41.54
C SER A 44 -26.93 -21.59 42.61
N PRO A 45 -27.21 -21.78 43.92
CA PRO A 45 -26.48 -21.12 45.01
C PRO A 45 -25.08 -21.68 45.30
N MET A 46 -24.47 -22.44 44.36
CA MET A 46 -23.26 -23.23 44.62
C MET A 46 -22.25 -23.23 43.46
N ASN A 47 -21.95 -22.08 42.83
CA ASN A 47 -20.99 -22.01 41.70
C ASN A 47 -20.06 -20.77 41.68
N PHE A 48 -19.58 -20.33 42.84
CA PHE A 48 -18.65 -19.19 42.94
C PHE A 48 -17.27 -19.38 42.24
N PRO A 49 -16.69 -20.59 42.05
CA PRO A 49 -15.41 -20.73 41.31
C PRO A 49 -15.55 -20.99 39.79
N ALA A 50 -16.71 -21.45 39.31
CA ALA A 50 -16.89 -21.83 37.90
C ALA A 50 -17.04 -20.61 36.96
N GLY A 51 -17.81 -19.59 37.36
CA GLY A 51 -18.02 -18.39 36.55
C GLY A 51 -16.74 -17.55 36.33
N LEU A 52 -15.87 -17.49 37.35
CA LEU A 52 -14.54 -16.85 37.26
C LEU A 52 -13.59 -17.62 36.33
N ALA A 53 -13.64 -18.95 36.35
CA ALA A 53 -12.84 -19.78 35.44
C ALA A 53 -13.28 -19.62 33.98
N ILE A 54 -14.59 -19.58 33.72
CA ILE A 54 -15.16 -19.34 32.38
C ILE A 54 -14.77 -17.95 31.87
N PHE A 55 -14.83 -16.93 32.74
CA PHE A 55 -14.40 -15.57 32.39
C PHE A 55 -12.92 -15.51 31.99
N ASN A 56 -12.03 -16.06 32.82
CA ASN A 56 -10.59 -16.08 32.55
C ASN A 56 -10.25 -16.88 31.29
N LEU A 57 -10.97 -17.97 31.01
CA LEU A 57 -10.77 -18.78 29.82
C LEU A 57 -11.19 -18.03 28.55
N CYS A 58 -12.31 -17.30 28.58
CA CYS A 58 -12.72 -16.40 27.49
C CYS A 58 -11.71 -15.28 27.25
N LEU A 59 -11.14 -14.70 28.31
CA LEU A 59 -10.11 -13.66 28.20
C LEU A 59 -8.80 -14.20 27.62
N MET A 60 -8.35 -15.39 28.07
CA MET A 60 -7.18 -16.06 27.49
C MET A 60 -7.38 -16.35 26.00
N LEU A 61 -8.57 -16.82 25.60
CA LEU A 61 -8.92 -17.03 24.20
C LEU A 61 -8.89 -15.72 23.40
N SER A 62 -9.40 -14.62 23.95
CA SER A 62 -9.33 -13.29 23.31
C SER A 62 -7.88 -12.84 23.09
N VAL A 63 -7.02 -12.98 24.11
CA VAL A 63 -5.58 -12.69 24.01
C VAL A 63 -4.89 -13.63 23.02
N ALA A 64 -5.26 -14.89 22.96
CA ALA A 64 -4.68 -15.84 22.00
C ALA A 64 -5.08 -15.54 20.55
N ILE A 65 -6.26 -14.97 20.31
CA ILE A 65 -6.70 -14.61 18.96
C ILE A 65 -6.06 -13.28 18.52
N ASN A 66 -6.07 -12.27 19.39
CA ASN A 66 -5.65 -10.90 19.05
C ASN A 66 -4.20 -10.58 19.45
N GLY A 67 -3.70 -11.10 20.55
CA GLY A 67 -2.35 -10.81 21.06
C GLY A 67 -1.24 -11.61 20.37
N LEU A 68 -1.52 -12.83 19.93
CA LEU A 68 -0.56 -13.73 19.27
C LEU A 68 0.01 -13.16 17.95
N PRO A 69 -0.81 -12.56 17.06
CA PRO A 69 -0.30 -11.85 15.88
C PRO A 69 0.67 -10.72 16.22
N ILE A 70 0.38 -9.94 17.27
CA ILE A 70 1.24 -8.82 17.73
C ILE A 70 2.58 -9.36 18.23
N ILE A 71 2.55 -10.39 19.07
CA ILE A 71 3.76 -11.01 19.63
C ILE A 71 4.62 -11.62 18.52
N ALA A 72 4.00 -12.32 17.56
CA ALA A 72 4.69 -12.88 16.41
C ALA A 72 5.32 -11.80 15.52
N GLY A 73 4.63 -10.68 15.30
CA GLY A 73 5.13 -9.51 14.59
C GLY A 73 6.36 -8.90 15.26
N ALA A 74 6.29 -8.69 16.58
CA ALA A 74 7.39 -8.17 17.39
C ALA A 74 8.63 -9.09 17.37
N LEU A 75 8.44 -10.40 17.54
CA LEU A 75 9.51 -11.40 17.45
C LEU A 75 10.23 -11.34 16.09
N LYS A 76 9.46 -11.22 15.00
CA LYS A 76 10.02 -11.07 13.65
C LYS A 76 10.75 -9.73 13.46
N GLY A 77 10.25 -8.64 14.06
CA GLY A 77 10.88 -7.31 14.04
C GLY A 77 12.25 -7.30 14.72
N ILE A 78 12.33 -7.88 15.91
CA ILE A 78 13.58 -8.07 16.65
C ILE A 78 14.59 -8.86 15.82
N PHE A 79 14.15 -9.96 15.17
CA PHE A 79 15.02 -10.79 14.35
C PHE A 79 15.54 -10.05 13.10
N GLN A 80 14.78 -9.09 12.59
CA GLN A 80 15.14 -8.28 11.42
C GLN A 80 15.91 -6.99 11.78
N ARG A 81 16.27 -6.76 13.06
CA ARG A 81 16.91 -5.55 13.58
C ARG A 81 16.19 -4.24 13.20
N LYS A 82 14.87 -4.29 13.01
CA LYS A 82 14.03 -3.11 12.82
C LYS A 82 13.14 -2.99 14.04
N VAL A 83 13.41 -1.97 14.85
CA VAL A 83 12.61 -1.63 16.03
C VAL A 83 11.26 -1.15 15.52
N ASN A 84 10.25 -2.01 15.61
CA ASN A 84 8.89 -1.71 15.21
C ASN A 84 8.02 -1.39 16.44
N VAL A 85 6.97 -0.61 16.21
CA VAL A 85 6.02 -0.17 17.25
C VAL A 85 5.36 -1.34 17.98
N ASP A 86 5.24 -2.49 17.31
CA ASP A 86 4.67 -3.73 17.85
C ASP A 86 5.44 -4.29 19.05
N GLU A 87 6.71 -3.92 19.22
CA GLU A 87 7.57 -4.42 20.30
C GLU A 87 7.11 -3.93 21.68
N LEU A 88 6.80 -2.63 21.82
CA LEU A 88 6.32 -2.05 23.08
C LEU A 88 5.01 -2.69 23.53
N VAL A 89 4.10 -2.88 22.58
CA VAL A 89 2.77 -3.45 22.82
C VAL A 89 2.88 -4.93 23.17
N SER A 90 3.75 -5.68 22.49
CA SER A 90 3.99 -7.09 22.79
C SER A 90 4.53 -7.29 24.21
N ILE A 91 5.47 -6.43 24.65
CA ILE A 91 6.01 -6.46 26.02
C ILE A 91 4.91 -6.16 27.03
N ALA A 92 4.05 -5.18 26.77
CA ALA A 92 2.92 -4.86 27.65
C ALA A 92 1.94 -6.02 27.78
N ILE A 93 1.57 -6.68 26.67
CA ILE A 93 0.67 -7.85 26.67
C ILE A 93 1.30 -9.01 27.45
N VAL A 94 2.57 -9.32 27.21
CA VAL A 94 3.29 -10.38 27.94
C VAL A 94 3.36 -10.04 29.44
N ALA A 95 3.64 -8.79 29.80
CA ALA A 95 3.66 -8.36 31.19
C ALA A 95 2.28 -8.50 31.87
N CYS A 96 1.19 -8.13 31.20
CA CYS A 96 -0.17 -8.36 31.73
C CYS A 96 -0.46 -9.85 31.95
N VAL A 97 -0.09 -10.71 30.99
CA VAL A 97 -0.32 -12.15 31.06
C VAL A 97 0.47 -12.79 32.21
N LEU A 98 1.74 -12.40 32.40
CA LEU A 98 2.58 -12.92 33.49
C LEU A 98 2.09 -12.50 34.88
N ASN A 99 1.44 -11.34 35.00
CA ASN A 99 0.88 -10.86 36.27
C ASN A 99 -0.56 -11.36 36.54
N GLY A 100 -1.15 -12.13 35.62
CA GLY A 100 -2.52 -12.63 35.76
C GLY A 100 -3.61 -11.61 35.41
N ASN A 101 -3.24 -10.44 34.87
CA ASN A 101 -4.18 -9.40 34.44
C ASN A 101 -4.70 -9.68 33.02
N PHE A 102 -5.43 -10.78 32.84
CA PHE A 102 -5.94 -11.20 31.52
C PHE A 102 -6.94 -10.21 30.91
N PHE A 103 -7.69 -9.49 31.74
CA PHE A 103 -8.65 -8.50 31.27
C PHE A 103 -7.96 -7.32 30.56
N GLU A 104 -6.91 -6.77 31.18
CA GLU A 104 -6.12 -5.68 30.59
C GLU A 104 -5.43 -6.16 29.31
N ALA A 105 -4.84 -7.37 29.33
CA ALA A 105 -4.21 -7.96 28.14
C ALA A 105 -5.19 -8.10 26.97
N ALA A 106 -6.40 -8.60 27.23
CA ALA A 106 -7.44 -8.79 26.22
C ALA A 106 -7.91 -7.46 25.64
N LEU A 107 -8.17 -6.48 26.51
CA LEU A 107 -8.60 -5.14 26.12
C LEU A 107 -7.55 -4.43 25.25
N ILE A 108 -6.28 -4.44 25.70
CA ILE A 108 -5.16 -3.85 24.97
C ILE A 108 -5.01 -4.54 23.61
N SER A 109 -4.97 -5.87 23.58
CA SER A 109 -4.84 -6.64 22.33
C SER A 109 -5.97 -6.31 21.35
N PHE A 110 -7.22 -6.24 21.82
CA PHE A 110 -8.35 -5.93 20.96
C PHE A 110 -8.28 -4.53 20.36
N ILE A 111 -8.07 -3.49 21.18
CA ILE A 111 -8.00 -2.10 20.71
C ILE A 111 -6.85 -1.91 19.73
N MET A 112 -5.70 -2.51 20.02
CA MET A 112 -4.50 -2.36 19.20
C MET A 112 -4.65 -3.05 17.84
N VAL A 113 -5.12 -4.30 17.78
CA VAL A 113 -5.34 -4.98 16.50
C VAL A 113 -6.43 -4.30 15.69
N LEU A 114 -7.50 -3.83 16.34
CA LEU A 114 -8.55 -3.07 15.66
C LEU A 114 -8.02 -1.78 15.04
N GLY A 115 -7.19 -1.03 15.79
CA GLY A 115 -6.53 0.18 15.30
C GLY A 115 -5.65 -0.11 14.09
N ALA A 116 -4.76 -1.10 14.21
CA ALA A 116 -3.86 -1.53 13.14
C ALA A 116 -4.62 -1.99 11.88
N PHE A 117 -5.75 -2.69 12.04
CA PHE A 117 -6.57 -3.12 10.92
C PHE A 117 -7.24 -1.95 10.18
N ILE A 118 -7.81 -0.99 10.92
CA ILE A 118 -8.40 0.22 10.33
C ILE A 118 -7.34 0.99 9.55
N GLU A 119 -6.16 1.12 10.14
CA GLU A 119 -5.01 1.78 9.56
C GLU A 119 -4.52 1.12 8.27
N GLU A 120 -4.29 -0.20 8.27
CA GLU A 120 -3.84 -0.96 7.09
C GLU A 120 -4.83 -0.82 5.94
N THR A 121 -6.13 -0.86 6.26
CA THR A 121 -7.21 -0.65 5.30
C THR A 121 -7.15 0.75 4.68
N LEU A 122 -6.92 1.79 5.48
CA LEU A 122 -6.81 3.17 4.99
C LEU A 122 -5.59 3.35 4.09
N SER A 123 -4.44 2.80 4.49
CA SER A 123 -3.18 2.90 3.74
C SER A 123 -3.21 2.13 2.42
N SER A 124 -3.70 0.89 2.43
CA SER A 124 -3.77 0.03 1.24
C SER A 124 -4.70 0.59 0.16
N ARG A 125 -5.84 1.19 0.54
CA ARG A 125 -6.76 1.85 -0.39
C ARG A 125 -6.09 2.99 -1.14
N ALA A 126 -5.30 3.77 -0.41
CA ALA A 126 -4.61 4.92 -0.96
C ALA A 126 -3.58 4.45 -2.03
N ARG A 127 -2.92 3.30 -1.82
CA ARG A 127 -2.03 2.67 -2.82
C ARG A 127 -2.75 2.08 -4.03
N ARG A 128 -3.83 1.31 -3.83
CA ARG A 128 -4.58 0.68 -4.95
C ARG A 128 -5.16 1.68 -5.95
N SER A 129 -5.54 2.86 -5.46
CA SER A 129 -6.05 3.95 -6.32
C SER A 129 -4.98 4.47 -7.29
N ILE A 130 -3.70 4.32 -6.94
CA ILE A 130 -2.55 4.68 -7.79
C ILE A 130 -2.30 3.54 -8.80
N GLU A 131 -2.31 2.28 -8.36
CA GLU A 131 -2.07 1.11 -9.22
C GLU A 131 -3.12 0.94 -10.33
N SER A 132 -4.38 1.32 -10.08
CA SER A 132 -5.45 1.23 -11.09
C SER A 132 -5.24 2.16 -12.29
N LEU A 133 -4.34 3.13 -12.20
CA LEU A 133 -4.02 4.06 -13.28
C LEU A 133 -2.91 3.55 -14.22
N VAL A 134 -2.27 2.42 -13.91
CA VAL A 134 -1.06 1.93 -14.62
C VAL A 134 -1.36 0.76 -15.57
N LYS A 135 -2.58 0.23 -15.58
CA LYS A 135 -2.90 -0.97 -16.38
C LYS A 135 -3.40 -0.65 -17.79
N VAL A 136 -2.50 -0.24 -18.65
CA VAL A 136 -2.65 -0.39 -20.10
C VAL A 136 -1.29 -0.82 -20.68
N ASN A 137 -0.94 -2.09 -20.52
CA ASN A 137 0.22 -2.65 -21.21
C ASN A 137 -0.11 -4.06 -21.70
N PRO A 138 0.09 -4.38 -22.99
CA PRO A 138 -0.16 -5.73 -23.51
C PRO A 138 0.75 -6.75 -22.83
N HIS A 139 0.24 -7.96 -22.60
CA HIS A 139 1.04 -9.08 -22.05
C HIS A 139 1.48 -10.09 -23.12
N THR A 140 1.03 -9.88 -24.36
CA THR A 140 1.20 -10.82 -25.48
C THR A 140 1.55 -10.08 -26.76
N ALA A 141 2.36 -10.71 -27.59
CA ALA A 141 2.70 -10.25 -28.94
C ALA A 141 2.29 -11.30 -29.97
N LEU A 142 1.80 -10.86 -31.13
CA LEU A 142 1.58 -11.73 -32.27
C LEU A 142 2.88 -11.86 -33.06
N ILE A 143 3.46 -13.05 -33.11
CA ILE A 143 4.72 -13.33 -33.80
C ILE A 143 4.46 -14.16 -35.06
N GLU A 144 5.08 -13.77 -36.16
CA GLU A 144 5.07 -14.52 -37.42
C GLU A 144 6.28 -15.45 -37.49
N THR A 145 6.03 -16.76 -37.60
CA THR A 145 7.06 -17.77 -37.83
C THR A 145 6.77 -18.47 -39.15
N GLY A 146 7.44 -18.03 -40.22
CA GLY A 146 7.19 -18.51 -41.57
C GLY A 146 5.81 -18.09 -42.06
N SER A 147 4.94 -19.05 -42.37
CA SER A 147 3.57 -18.81 -42.88
C SER A 147 2.47 -18.81 -41.80
N ARG A 148 2.82 -18.96 -40.52
CA ARG A 148 1.86 -18.97 -39.41
C ARG A 148 2.12 -17.87 -38.40
N GLN A 149 1.05 -17.23 -37.95
CA GLN A 149 1.04 -16.30 -36.83
C GLN A 149 0.72 -17.05 -35.54
N ARG A 150 1.46 -16.76 -34.46
CA ARG A 150 1.24 -17.32 -33.13
C ARG A 150 1.30 -16.22 -32.09
N ILE A 151 0.36 -16.26 -31.15
CA ILE A 151 0.40 -15.37 -29.98
C ILE A 151 1.43 -15.95 -29.00
N LYS A 152 2.44 -15.16 -28.65
CA LYS A 152 3.42 -15.48 -27.60
C LYS A 152 3.28 -14.49 -26.45
N LYS A 153 3.64 -14.91 -25.24
CA LYS A 153 3.86 -13.98 -24.13
C LYS A 153 5.12 -13.16 -24.42
N ILE A 154 5.16 -11.89 -23.98
CA ILE A 154 6.30 -11.00 -24.24
C ILE A 154 7.63 -11.61 -23.77
N GLY A 155 7.65 -12.31 -22.63
CA GLY A 155 8.85 -13.00 -22.12
C GLY A 155 9.35 -14.19 -22.96
N GLU A 156 8.54 -14.68 -23.91
CA GLU A 156 8.91 -15.77 -24.83
C GLU A 156 9.31 -15.25 -26.22
N VAL A 157 9.15 -13.96 -26.48
CA VAL A 157 9.55 -13.31 -27.74
C VAL A 157 11.07 -13.16 -27.73
N ARG A 158 11.71 -13.43 -28.87
CA ARG A 158 13.17 -13.29 -29.02
C ARG A 158 13.52 -12.18 -29.99
N VAL A 159 14.68 -11.56 -29.77
CA VAL A 159 15.26 -10.57 -30.68
C VAL A 159 15.46 -11.22 -32.06
N GLY A 160 15.11 -10.48 -33.11
CA GLY A 160 15.15 -10.95 -34.50
C GLY A 160 13.88 -11.64 -35.00
N GLU A 161 12.93 -11.97 -34.13
CA GLU A 161 11.60 -12.44 -34.57
C GLU A 161 10.79 -11.31 -35.22
N THR A 162 9.80 -11.67 -36.03
CA THR A 162 8.89 -10.70 -36.67
C THR A 162 7.60 -10.61 -35.86
N ALA A 163 7.37 -9.47 -35.23
CA ALA A 163 6.11 -9.13 -34.59
C ALA A 163 5.14 -8.52 -35.61
N VAL A 164 3.87 -8.87 -35.49
CA VAL A 164 2.77 -8.31 -36.28
C VAL A 164 1.96 -7.41 -35.37
N VAL A 165 1.72 -6.18 -35.81
CA VAL A 165 0.90 -5.20 -35.11
C VAL A 165 -0.19 -4.72 -36.05
N LYS A 166 -1.45 -4.87 -35.63
CA LYS A 166 -2.62 -4.41 -36.38
C LYS A 166 -3.03 -3.00 -35.96
N ALA A 167 -3.88 -2.37 -36.77
CA ALA A 167 -4.49 -1.10 -36.42
C ALA A 167 -5.27 -1.21 -35.10
N GLY A 168 -5.10 -0.23 -34.22
CA GLY A 168 -5.70 -0.18 -32.88
C GLY A 168 -4.98 -1.01 -31.82
N GLU A 169 -3.86 -1.68 -32.14
CA GLU A 169 -3.08 -2.45 -31.18
C GLU A 169 -1.91 -1.61 -30.61
N VAL A 170 -1.65 -1.80 -29.32
CA VAL A 170 -0.44 -1.25 -28.69
C VAL A 170 0.76 -2.10 -29.10
N ILE A 171 1.84 -1.44 -29.48
CA ILE A 171 3.07 -2.08 -29.94
C ILE A 171 3.73 -2.79 -28.74
N PRO A 172 3.91 -4.12 -28.77
CA PRO A 172 4.35 -4.88 -27.59
C PRO A 172 5.88 -4.95 -27.42
N VAL A 173 6.67 -4.52 -28.41
CA VAL A 173 8.13 -4.71 -28.50
C VAL A 173 8.80 -3.51 -29.17
N ASP A 174 10.06 -3.24 -28.84
CA ASP A 174 10.86 -2.28 -29.60
C ASP A 174 11.41 -2.96 -30.85
N GLY A 175 11.33 -2.31 -32.00
CA GLY A 175 11.80 -2.90 -33.24
C GLY A 175 11.72 -1.97 -34.43
N GLU A 176 12.13 -2.47 -35.58
CA GLU A 176 12.17 -1.71 -36.83
C GLU A 176 11.07 -2.21 -37.79
N ILE A 177 10.38 -1.29 -38.45
CA ILE A 177 9.36 -1.65 -39.43
C ILE A 177 10.04 -2.27 -40.65
N ILE A 178 9.68 -3.53 -40.95
CA ILE A 178 10.12 -4.21 -42.16
C ILE A 178 9.09 -4.13 -43.28
N ILE A 179 7.78 -4.08 -42.94
CA ILE A 179 6.69 -3.99 -43.91
C ILE A 179 5.55 -3.14 -43.30
N GLY A 180 5.02 -2.23 -44.11
CA GLY A 180 3.86 -1.40 -43.78
C GLY A 180 4.22 0.05 -43.50
N THR A 181 3.19 0.87 -43.39
CA THR A 181 3.25 2.28 -42.99
C THR A 181 2.06 2.55 -42.10
N ALA A 182 2.25 3.36 -41.05
CA ALA A 182 1.21 3.64 -40.08
C ALA A 182 1.45 4.98 -39.36
N SER A 183 0.39 5.52 -38.78
CA SER A 183 0.45 6.63 -37.84
C SER A 183 0.52 6.07 -36.42
N ILE A 184 1.58 6.45 -35.71
CA ILE A 184 1.86 5.96 -34.36
C ILE A 184 1.63 7.08 -33.37
N ASP A 185 0.82 6.81 -32.35
CA ASP A 185 0.66 7.68 -31.20
C ASP A 185 1.75 7.36 -30.17
N GLU A 186 2.71 8.28 -30.06
CA GLU A 186 3.83 8.21 -29.12
C GLU A 186 3.60 9.07 -27.86
N SER A 187 2.39 9.60 -27.66
CA SER A 187 2.05 10.52 -26.57
C SER A 187 2.39 9.97 -25.18
N LEU A 188 2.31 8.66 -24.98
CA LEU A 188 2.67 8.00 -23.73
C LEU A 188 4.17 8.06 -23.41
N LEU A 189 5.03 8.16 -24.42
CA LEU A 189 6.49 8.19 -24.26
C LEU A 189 7.05 9.60 -24.40
N THR A 190 6.62 10.34 -25.41
CA THR A 190 7.18 11.66 -25.76
C THR A 190 6.36 12.81 -25.20
N GLY A 191 5.07 12.59 -24.90
CA GLY A 191 4.13 13.65 -24.50
C GLY A 191 3.59 14.48 -25.67
N GLU A 192 3.99 14.19 -26.91
CA GLU A 192 3.47 14.88 -28.08
C GLU A 192 2.11 14.31 -28.49
N SER A 193 1.10 15.16 -28.66
CA SER A 193 -0.28 14.73 -28.95
C SER A 193 -0.56 14.44 -30.43
N LEU A 194 0.37 14.78 -31.32
CA LEU A 194 0.21 14.55 -32.75
C LEU A 194 0.83 13.20 -33.13
N PRO A 195 0.07 12.30 -33.79
CA PRO A 195 0.60 11.03 -34.26
C PRO A 195 1.70 11.24 -35.30
N VAL A 196 2.74 10.42 -35.23
CA VAL A 196 3.88 10.46 -36.15
C VAL A 196 3.71 9.37 -37.20
N SER A 197 3.76 9.73 -38.48
CA SER A 197 3.76 8.75 -39.56
C SER A 197 5.11 8.05 -39.65
N LYS A 198 5.10 6.72 -39.58
CA LYS A 198 6.29 5.86 -39.68
C LYS A 198 6.15 4.85 -40.81
N GLY A 199 7.27 4.55 -41.46
CA GLY A 199 7.36 3.62 -42.57
C GLY A 199 8.51 2.62 -42.44
N VAL A 200 8.75 1.86 -43.50
CA VAL A 200 9.79 0.83 -43.53
C VAL A 200 11.16 1.45 -43.24
N GLY A 201 11.89 0.86 -42.29
CA GLY A 201 13.19 1.34 -41.81
C GLY A 201 13.13 2.20 -40.55
N ASP A 202 11.95 2.69 -40.16
CA ASP A 202 11.80 3.49 -38.94
C ASP A 202 11.70 2.60 -37.69
N ASP A 203 12.21 3.13 -36.58
CA ASP A 203 12.15 2.49 -35.27
C ASP A 203 10.79 2.72 -34.59
N LEU A 204 10.28 1.68 -33.93
CA LEU A 204 9.09 1.66 -33.10
C LEU A 204 9.46 1.34 -31.65
N SER A 205 8.78 2.01 -30.73
CA SER A 205 8.95 1.82 -29.30
C SER A 205 7.76 1.03 -28.74
N ALA A 206 8.04 0.12 -27.81
CA ALA A 206 7.00 -0.61 -27.08
C ALA A 206 6.14 0.38 -26.29
N GLY A 207 4.84 0.09 -26.18
CA GLY A 207 3.85 0.90 -25.46
C GLY A 207 3.19 2.02 -26.27
N THR A 208 3.68 2.33 -27.47
CA THR A 208 3.02 3.28 -28.38
C THR A 208 1.82 2.62 -29.07
N LEU A 209 0.80 3.40 -29.44
CA LEU A 209 -0.41 2.89 -30.06
C LEU A 209 -0.33 2.99 -31.58
N ASN A 210 -0.54 1.86 -32.26
CA ASN A 210 -0.70 1.87 -33.71
C ASN A 210 -2.13 2.32 -34.05
N LEU A 211 -2.30 3.48 -34.67
CA LEU A 211 -3.64 4.00 -34.96
C LEU A 211 -4.25 3.34 -36.20
N ASP A 212 -3.43 3.14 -37.23
CA ASP A 212 -3.87 2.63 -38.52
C ASP A 212 -2.81 1.75 -39.19
N GLY A 213 -3.20 1.06 -40.27
CA GLY A 213 -2.27 0.22 -41.02
C GLY A 213 -1.91 -1.11 -40.35
N TYR A 214 -1.16 -1.91 -41.10
CA TYR A 214 -0.68 -3.23 -40.70
C TYR A 214 0.83 -3.24 -40.77
N LEU A 215 1.47 -3.54 -39.65
CA LEU A 215 2.92 -3.46 -39.51
C LEU A 215 3.50 -4.84 -39.24
N LYS A 216 4.60 -5.14 -39.94
CA LYS A 216 5.54 -6.19 -39.53
C LYS A 216 6.79 -5.51 -39.00
N VAL A 217 7.15 -5.86 -37.78
CA VAL A 217 8.21 -5.22 -37.00
C VAL A 217 9.24 -6.28 -36.65
N LYS A 218 10.50 -6.03 -37.00
CA LYS A 218 11.61 -6.89 -36.57
C LYS A 218 12.03 -6.52 -35.15
N VAL A 219 11.87 -7.45 -34.23
CA VAL A 219 12.15 -7.24 -32.80
C VAL A 219 13.62 -6.89 -32.59
N LYS A 220 13.90 -5.70 -32.04
CA LYS A 220 15.23 -5.27 -31.59
C LYS A 220 15.40 -5.49 -30.09
N ARG A 221 14.38 -5.16 -29.29
CA ARG A 221 14.37 -5.36 -27.82
C ARG A 221 12.98 -5.78 -27.35
N THR A 222 12.90 -6.53 -26.25
CA THR A 222 11.66 -7.08 -25.70
C THR A 222 11.76 -7.23 -24.19
N GLY A 223 10.62 -7.30 -23.51
CA GLY A 223 10.57 -7.45 -22.05
C GLY A 223 11.20 -6.28 -21.31
N ASP A 224 12.03 -6.59 -20.31
CA ASP A 224 12.68 -5.60 -19.43
C ASP A 224 13.66 -4.68 -20.20
N ASP A 225 14.23 -5.17 -21.30
CA ASP A 225 15.13 -4.41 -22.16
C ASP A 225 14.43 -3.43 -23.11
N ALA A 226 13.12 -3.56 -23.29
CA ALA A 226 12.35 -2.65 -24.12
C ALA A 226 12.21 -1.27 -23.45
N THR A 227 11.88 -0.25 -24.23
CA THR A 227 11.78 1.14 -23.78
C THR A 227 10.85 1.29 -22.58
N ILE A 228 9.68 0.64 -22.63
CA ILE A 228 8.74 0.59 -21.50
C ILE A 228 9.24 -0.25 -20.34
N GLY A 229 9.94 -1.36 -20.58
CA GLY A 229 10.56 -2.18 -19.53
C GLY A 229 11.56 -1.36 -18.71
N ARG A 230 12.43 -0.59 -19.38
CA ARG A 230 13.39 0.31 -18.73
C ARG A 230 12.71 1.44 -17.97
N ILE A 231 11.64 2.02 -18.51
CA ILE A 231 10.86 3.04 -17.80
C ILE A 231 10.24 2.43 -16.54
N LEU A 232 9.67 1.23 -16.63
CA LEU A 232 9.13 0.50 -15.47
C LEU A 232 10.20 0.19 -14.44
N ASP A 233 11.40 -0.23 -14.86
CA ASP A 233 12.54 -0.47 -13.98
C ASP A 233 13.01 0.80 -13.29
N LEU A 234 13.09 1.91 -14.02
CA LEU A 234 13.44 3.22 -13.45
C LEU A 234 12.38 3.71 -12.46
N ILE A 235 11.09 3.47 -12.75
CA ILE A 235 9.98 3.75 -11.84
C ILE A 235 10.08 2.87 -10.60
N HIS A 236 10.28 1.57 -10.74
CA HIS A 236 10.44 0.65 -9.61
C HIS A 236 11.68 0.98 -8.76
N GLN A 237 12.79 1.39 -9.37
CA GLN A 237 13.97 1.86 -8.65
C GLN A 237 13.68 3.16 -7.90
N ALA A 238 12.90 4.07 -8.48
CA ALA A 238 12.48 5.32 -7.83
C ALA A 238 11.45 5.08 -6.70
N GLU A 239 10.50 4.16 -6.87
CA GLU A 239 9.54 3.76 -5.83
C GLU A 239 10.22 3.04 -4.66
N ASN A 240 11.21 2.19 -4.95
CA ASN A 240 12.02 1.53 -3.93
C ASN A 240 13.02 2.47 -3.26
N SER A 241 13.25 3.67 -3.82
CA SER A 241 14.05 4.69 -3.16
C SER A 241 13.26 5.26 -1.97
N LYS A 242 13.68 4.88 -0.76
CA LYS A 242 13.00 5.28 0.48
C LYS A 242 12.98 6.81 0.62
N VAL A 243 11.78 7.35 0.73
CA VAL A 243 11.49 8.76 1.06
C VAL A 243 12.27 9.19 2.30
N GLY A 244 12.90 10.37 2.23
CA GLY A 244 13.69 10.94 3.33
C GLY A 244 12.88 11.12 4.61
N SER A 245 11.58 11.46 4.51
CA SER A 245 10.67 11.63 5.65
C SER A 245 10.41 10.33 6.43
N ALA A 246 10.29 9.19 5.75
CA ALA A 246 10.17 7.88 6.41
C ALA A 246 11.41 7.57 7.27
N ARG A 247 12.61 7.97 6.83
CA ARG A 247 13.86 7.80 7.61
C ARG A 247 13.93 8.69 8.86
N ILE A 248 13.29 9.85 8.86
CA ILE A 248 13.26 10.75 10.04
C ILE A 248 12.33 10.18 11.10
N VAL A 249 11.16 9.70 10.67
CA VAL A 249 10.17 9.05 11.55
C VAL A 249 10.73 7.76 12.16
N ASP A 250 11.37 6.90 11.34
CA ASP A 250 12.03 5.68 11.82
C ASP A 250 13.16 5.98 12.81
N ARG A 251 13.94 7.04 12.57
CA ARG A 251 15.00 7.47 13.48
C ARG A 251 14.44 7.99 14.80
N TYR A 252 13.36 8.77 14.77
CA TYR A 252 12.70 9.24 15.98
C TYR A 252 12.15 8.05 16.79
N ALA A 253 11.49 7.09 16.14
CA ALA A 253 10.99 5.88 16.78
C ALA A 253 12.12 5.07 17.46
N ALA A 254 13.28 4.95 16.81
CA ALA A 254 14.43 4.24 17.36
C ALA A 254 14.98 4.86 18.67
N TYR A 255 14.86 6.17 18.86
CA TYR A 255 15.24 6.84 20.11
C TYR A 255 14.09 6.90 21.13
N PHE A 256 12.85 7.00 20.65
CA PHE A 256 11.67 7.15 21.49
C PHE A 256 11.28 5.84 22.20
N THR A 257 11.41 4.70 21.51
CA THR A 257 11.14 3.36 22.08
C THR A 257 11.98 3.06 23.33
N PRO A 258 13.32 3.16 23.32
CA PRO A 258 14.12 2.89 24.52
C PRO A 258 13.88 3.92 25.63
N LEU A 259 13.54 5.17 25.29
CA LEU A 259 13.19 6.20 26.27
C LEU A 259 11.93 5.79 27.06
N ILE A 260 10.86 5.36 26.39
CA ILE A 260 9.63 4.92 27.06
C ILE A 260 9.87 3.67 27.91
N VAL A 261 10.61 2.70 27.39
CA VAL A 261 10.97 1.51 28.18
C VAL A 261 11.74 1.92 29.44
N GLY A 262 12.67 2.87 29.33
CA GLY A 262 13.38 3.42 30.48
C GLY A 262 12.44 4.08 31.50
N ILE A 263 11.47 4.88 31.05
CA ILE A 263 10.47 5.52 31.92
C ILE A 263 9.56 4.47 32.58
N ALA A 264 9.16 3.43 31.86
CA ALA A 264 8.34 2.34 32.39
C ALA A 264 9.09 1.59 33.51
N VAL A 265 10.35 1.22 33.28
CA VAL A 265 11.22 0.59 34.29
C VAL A 265 11.41 1.50 35.50
N LEU A 266 11.64 2.79 35.28
CA LEU A 266 11.78 3.76 36.37
C LEU A 266 10.49 3.89 37.19
N THR A 267 9.34 3.90 36.52
CA THR A 267 8.00 3.94 37.16
C THR A 267 7.77 2.71 38.03
N TYR A 268 8.19 1.53 37.54
CA TYR A 268 8.17 0.30 38.31
C TYR A 268 9.11 0.36 39.52
N LEU A 269 10.34 0.86 39.37
CA LEU A 269 11.29 0.96 40.49
C LEU A 269 10.80 1.89 41.61
N ILE A 270 10.16 3.00 41.25
CA ILE A 270 9.64 3.98 42.23
C ILE A 270 8.35 3.47 42.89
N THR A 271 7.39 2.99 42.10
CA THR A 271 6.06 2.64 42.63
C THR A 271 5.96 1.19 43.10
N ARG A 272 6.83 0.31 42.60
CA ARG A 272 6.74 -1.17 42.69
C ARG A 272 5.42 -1.75 42.20
N ASP A 273 4.71 -1.00 41.36
CA ASP A 273 3.42 -1.35 40.80
C ASP A 273 3.58 -1.58 39.28
N ILE A 274 3.39 -2.83 38.87
CA ILE A 274 3.56 -3.26 37.47
C ILE A 274 2.43 -2.73 36.58
N THR A 275 1.23 -2.54 37.12
CA THR A 275 0.08 -2.03 36.37
C THR A 275 0.35 -0.62 35.88
N ARG A 276 1.01 0.21 36.71
CA ARG A 276 1.42 1.57 36.30
C ARG A 276 2.50 1.55 35.23
N SER A 277 3.46 0.64 35.32
CA SER A 277 4.50 0.47 34.29
C SER A 277 3.89 0.04 32.94
N ILE A 278 2.93 -0.87 32.96
CA ILE A 278 2.19 -1.32 31.77
C ILE A 278 1.41 -0.16 31.17
N ALA A 279 0.72 0.64 31.99
CA ALA A 279 -0.01 1.81 31.51
C ALA A 279 0.91 2.81 30.78
N VAL A 280 2.11 3.04 31.30
CA VAL A 280 3.12 3.89 30.64
C VAL A 280 3.54 3.33 29.28
N LEU A 281 3.76 2.01 29.16
CA LEU A 281 4.12 1.36 27.90
C LEU A 281 3.00 1.50 26.86
N VAL A 282 1.75 1.29 27.26
CA VAL A 282 0.58 1.35 26.36
C VAL A 282 0.32 2.78 25.89
N VAL A 283 0.30 3.74 26.82
CA VAL A 283 0.09 5.17 26.51
C VAL A 283 1.25 5.72 25.67
N GLY A 284 2.45 5.19 25.87
CA GLY A 284 3.63 5.57 25.12
C GLY A 284 3.62 5.18 23.64
N CYS A 285 2.69 4.34 23.15
CA CYS A 285 2.72 3.92 21.75
C CYS A 285 2.66 5.12 20.78
N PRO A 286 3.71 5.41 19.99
CA PRO A 286 3.70 6.50 19.00
C PRO A 286 2.95 6.11 17.71
N CYS A 287 2.03 5.15 17.81
CA CYS A 287 1.28 4.55 16.71
C CYS A 287 0.81 5.63 15.69
N SER A 288 0.07 6.65 16.14
CA SER A 288 -0.46 7.73 15.29
C SER A 288 0.61 8.60 14.62
N PHE A 289 1.75 8.81 15.28
CA PHE A 289 2.84 9.66 14.79
C PHE A 289 3.58 9.01 13.62
N LEU A 290 3.87 7.70 13.71
CA LEU A 290 4.64 7.00 12.67
C LEU A 290 3.89 6.95 11.33
N LEU A 291 2.57 7.01 11.37
CA LEU A 291 1.70 6.78 10.23
C LEU A 291 1.19 8.05 9.58
N ALA A 292 1.27 9.16 10.30
CA ALA A 292 0.89 10.47 9.77
C ALA A 292 1.61 10.77 8.45
N GLY A 293 2.91 10.48 8.36
CA GLY A 293 3.72 10.66 7.15
C GLY A 293 3.22 9.88 5.93
N PRO A 294 3.21 8.53 5.97
CA PRO A 294 2.77 7.73 4.83
C PRO A 294 1.30 7.98 4.46
N VAL A 295 0.39 8.09 5.44
CA VAL A 295 -1.04 8.34 5.16
C VAL A 295 -1.23 9.71 4.49
N ALA A 296 -0.57 10.75 4.99
CA ALA A 296 -0.65 12.09 4.38
C ALA A 296 -0.08 12.10 2.95
N THR A 297 1.05 11.43 2.73
CA THR A 297 1.69 11.35 1.42
C THR A 297 0.79 10.65 0.40
N VAL A 298 0.25 9.48 0.74
CA VAL A 298 -0.60 8.74 -0.20
C VAL A 298 -1.95 9.44 -0.40
N ALA A 299 -2.50 10.09 0.62
CA ALA A 299 -3.69 10.93 0.46
C ALA A 299 -3.46 12.14 -0.45
N ALA A 300 -2.31 12.79 -0.34
CA ALA A 300 -1.93 13.92 -1.18
C ALA A 300 -1.71 13.50 -2.64
N VAL A 301 -0.99 12.40 -2.87
CA VAL A 301 -0.80 11.82 -4.22
C VAL A 301 -2.15 11.40 -4.82
N GLY A 302 -3.01 10.72 -4.06
CA GLY A 302 -4.33 10.31 -4.53
C GLY A 302 -5.25 11.49 -4.86
N ARG A 303 -5.14 12.60 -4.12
CA ARG A 303 -5.86 13.86 -4.43
C ARG A 303 -5.31 14.53 -5.69
N ALA A 304 -3.98 14.62 -5.83
CA ALA A 304 -3.32 15.16 -7.01
C ALA A 304 -3.72 14.39 -8.27
N ALA A 305 -3.68 13.04 -8.22
CA ALA A 305 -4.07 12.18 -9.34
C ALA A 305 -5.53 12.39 -9.77
N LYS A 306 -6.47 12.54 -8.82
CA LYS A 306 -7.88 12.86 -9.12
C LYS A 306 -8.07 14.23 -9.76
N SER A 307 -7.12 15.14 -9.56
CA SER A 307 -7.10 16.46 -10.18
C SER A 307 -6.26 16.50 -11.46
N GLY A 308 -5.84 15.35 -11.99
CA GLY A 308 -5.03 15.26 -13.22
C GLY A 308 -3.54 15.56 -13.03
N ILE A 309 -3.07 15.69 -11.79
CA ILE A 309 -1.67 15.98 -11.47
C ILE A 309 -0.95 14.67 -11.11
N MET A 310 -0.02 14.23 -11.96
CA MET A 310 0.75 13.00 -11.74
C MET A 310 2.04 13.28 -10.97
N VAL A 311 2.08 12.86 -9.70
CA VAL A 311 3.27 12.98 -8.84
C VAL A 311 4.04 11.66 -8.87
N LYS A 312 5.27 11.65 -9.43
CA LYS A 312 6.14 10.47 -9.62
C LYS A 312 6.75 9.90 -8.31
N GLY A 313 6.10 10.10 -7.16
CA GLY A 313 6.51 9.53 -5.87
C GLY A 313 6.49 10.53 -4.70
N GLY A 314 6.45 10.00 -3.47
CA GLY A 314 6.38 10.80 -2.23
C GLY A 314 7.60 11.70 -1.97
N VAL A 315 8.78 11.31 -2.49
CA VAL A 315 10.02 12.13 -2.41
C VAL A 315 9.82 13.48 -3.09
N TYR A 316 9.16 13.48 -4.25
CA TYR A 316 8.90 14.70 -5.01
C TYR A 316 7.83 15.54 -4.35
N LEU A 317 6.87 14.93 -3.66
CA LEU A 317 5.87 15.63 -2.88
C LEU A 317 6.50 16.42 -1.72
N ASP A 318 7.46 15.82 -1.00
CA ASP A 318 8.24 16.50 0.04
C ASP A 318 9.12 17.62 -0.55
N SER A 319 9.61 17.42 -1.77
CA SER A 319 10.51 18.38 -2.47
C SER A 319 9.78 19.63 -2.97
N ILE A 320 8.50 19.51 -3.36
CA ILE A 320 7.66 20.65 -3.79
C ILE A 320 7.54 21.70 -2.69
N GLY A 321 7.63 21.31 -1.42
CA GLY A 321 7.64 22.24 -0.28
C GLY A 321 8.92 23.06 -0.12
N ILE A 322 10.02 22.67 -0.78
CA ILE A 322 11.36 23.24 -0.53
C ILE A 322 11.87 24.05 -1.73
N SER A 323 11.61 23.63 -2.97
CA SER A 323 12.08 24.36 -4.15
C SER A 323 11.30 23.98 -5.41
N ILE A 324 10.93 24.98 -6.20
CA ILE A 324 10.34 24.80 -7.53
C ILE A 324 11.41 25.17 -8.57
N PHE A 325 11.86 24.18 -9.35
CA PHE A 325 12.79 24.41 -10.45
C PHE A 325 11.99 24.48 -11.76
N TRP A 326 11.96 25.67 -12.36
CA TRP A 326 11.21 25.93 -13.59
C TRP A 326 12.12 25.69 -14.81
N SER A 327 11.82 24.68 -15.63
CA SER A 327 12.46 24.49 -16.93
C SER A 327 11.78 25.37 -17.97
N GLN A 328 12.50 26.35 -18.53
CA GLN A 328 11.96 27.33 -19.49
C GLN A 328 11.34 26.71 -20.76
N SER A 329 11.69 25.48 -21.12
CA SER A 329 11.21 24.81 -22.33
C SER A 329 9.87 24.08 -22.17
N GLN A 330 9.37 23.84 -20.95
CA GLN A 330 8.10 23.12 -20.72
C GLN A 330 6.90 24.01 -20.34
N ILE A 331 7.14 25.26 -19.95
CA ILE A 331 6.10 26.14 -19.37
C ILE A 331 5.22 26.81 -20.45
N VAL A 332 5.75 27.00 -21.66
CA VAL A 332 5.06 27.80 -22.69
C VAL A 332 3.88 27.05 -23.32
N ILE A 333 3.83 25.71 -23.23
CA ILE A 333 2.72 24.93 -23.82
C ILE A 333 1.62 24.63 -22.78
N GLU A 334 1.93 24.48 -21.50
CA GLU A 334 0.93 24.11 -20.48
C GLU A 334 0.06 25.28 -20.00
N LEU A 335 0.43 26.53 -20.30
CA LEU A 335 -0.38 27.72 -19.99
C LEU A 335 -1.43 28.06 -21.07
N MET A 336 -1.51 27.31 -22.17
CA MET A 336 -2.48 27.57 -23.25
C MET A 336 -3.80 26.77 -23.14
N VAL A 337 -3.99 25.95 -22.10
CA VAL A 337 -5.22 25.13 -21.92
C VAL A 337 -6.16 25.64 -20.80
N LEU A 338 -5.81 26.69 -20.05
CA LEU A 338 -6.67 27.22 -18.98
C LEU A 338 -7.44 28.51 -19.33
N ASN A 339 -7.86 28.70 -20.59
CA ASN A 339 -8.79 29.79 -20.94
C ASN A 339 -9.90 29.43 -21.95
N VAL A 340 -10.44 28.21 -21.92
CA VAL A 340 -11.63 27.80 -22.73
C VAL A 340 -12.87 27.56 -21.87
N SER A 341 -13.03 28.28 -20.75
CA SER A 341 -14.33 28.30 -20.04
C SER A 341 -14.67 29.67 -19.48
N LYS A 342 -14.61 30.69 -20.34
CA LYS A 342 -15.28 31.98 -20.11
C LYS A 342 -15.52 32.75 -21.40
N LYS A 343 -16.21 32.14 -22.37
CA LYS A 343 -16.98 32.84 -23.41
C LYS A 343 -17.78 31.84 -24.23
N MET A 344 -19.08 31.82 -23.97
CA MET A 344 -20.21 31.70 -24.91
C MET A 344 -21.33 30.86 -24.29
N THR A 345 -22.38 31.60 -23.88
CA THR A 345 -23.79 31.19 -23.63
C THR A 345 -24.08 30.09 -22.62
#